data_AF-A0A2N0QM76-F1
#
_entry.id   AF-A0A2N0QM76-F1
#
_cell.length_a   1.000
_cell.length_b   1.000
_cell.length_c   1.000
_cell.angle_alpha   90.00
_cell.angle_beta   90.00
_cell.angle_gamma   90.00
#
_symmetry.space_group_name_H-M   'P 1'
#
loop_
_entity.id
_entity.type
_entity.pdbx_description
1 polymer ?
#
loop_
_entity_poly.entity_id
_entity_poly.type
_entity_poly.pdbx_seq_one_letter_code
_entity_poly.pdbx_strand_id
1 'polypeptide(L)'
;MTIQWFPGHMAKARRGNPMIDEVINQKPRLLILNKADMADESETRKWVQYFADQGATAVAINSLEGKGLQKVTKAAQEILAEKWERMKSRGMKPRAIRAMIVGIPNVGKSTLINRLAKKNIAKTGNTPGVTKSQQWIKVGKEIELLDTPGILWPKFEDQEVGLKLAIT
;
A
#
# COMPACT_ATOMS: atom_id res chain seq x y z
N MET A 1 -0.93 3.47 -8.15
CA MET A 1 -0.10 3.05 -7.01
C MET A 1 -1.01 2.38 -6.02
N THR A 2 -0.96 1.06 -5.99
CA THR A 2 -1.69 0.24 -5.04
C THR A 2 -0.70 -0.36 -4.08
N ILE A 3 -1.03 -0.25 -2.81
CA ILE A 3 -0.25 -0.74 -1.68
C ILE A 3 -0.79 -2.12 -1.31
N GLN A 4 0.10 -3.08 -1.08
CA GLN A 4 -0.28 -4.41 -0.65
C GLN A 4 0.70 -4.89 0.41
N TRP A 5 0.15 -5.53 1.44
CA TRP A 5 0.83 -5.98 2.65
C TRP A 5 0.83 -7.52 2.71
N PHE A 6 1.91 -8.10 3.22
CA PHE A 6 2.03 -9.52 3.56
C PHE A 6 2.58 -9.65 4.99
N PRO A 7 2.00 -10.51 5.85
CA PRO A 7 2.66 -10.93 7.09
C PRO A 7 3.94 -11.71 6.74
N GLY A 8 4.96 -11.55 7.57
CA GLY A 8 6.35 -11.97 7.31
C GLY A 8 6.62 -13.45 7.02
N HIS A 9 5.63 -14.34 6.92
CA HIS A 9 5.82 -15.77 6.65
C HIS A 9 4.91 -16.33 5.53
N MET A 10 4.29 -15.49 4.68
CA MET A 10 3.43 -15.96 3.58
C MET A 10 4.19 -16.28 2.28
N ALA A 11 5.11 -17.25 2.32
CA ALA A 11 5.89 -17.76 1.17
C ALA A 11 5.06 -18.37 0.01
N LYS A 12 3.74 -18.52 0.16
CA LYS A 12 2.84 -19.08 -0.87
C LYS A 12 2.11 -18.06 -1.73
N ALA A 13 2.23 -16.76 -1.46
CA ALA A 13 1.53 -15.74 -2.24
C ALA A 13 2.35 -15.28 -3.46
N ARG A 14 2.62 -16.20 -4.40
CA ARG A 14 3.13 -15.86 -5.74
C ARG A 14 2.15 -14.96 -6.51
N ARG A 15 0.88 -14.97 -6.11
CA ARG A 15 -0.17 -14.04 -6.54
C ARG A 15 -0.63 -13.28 -5.31
N GLY A 16 -0.91 -12.00 -5.49
CA GLY A 16 -1.55 -11.21 -4.46
C GLY A 16 -2.94 -11.76 -4.11
N ASN A 17 -3.74 -10.95 -3.43
CA ASN A 17 -5.19 -11.22 -3.41
C ASN A 17 -5.66 -11.27 -4.89
N PRO A 18 -6.24 -12.37 -5.38
CA PRO A 18 -6.69 -12.47 -6.76
C PRO A 18 -7.67 -11.36 -7.15
N MET A 19 -8.50 -10.92 -6.19
CA MET A 19 -9.38 -9.76 -6.37
C MET A 19 -8.59 -8.45 -6.46
N ILE A 20 -7.45 -8.33 -5.77
CA ILE A 20 -6.57 -7.16 -5.91
C ILE A 20 -5.92 -7.17 -7.29
N ASP A 21 -5.50 -8.32 -7.82
CA ASP A 21 -4.93 -8.41 -9.17
C ASP A 21 -5.98 -8.06 -10.23
N GLU A 22 -7.25 -8.46 -10.06
CA GLU A 22 -8.37 -8.04 -10.92
C GLU A 22 -8.66 -6.54 -10.83
N VAL A 23 -8.64 -5.96 -9.62
CA VAL A 23 -8.90 -4.52 -9.39
C VAL A 23 -7.75 -3.63 -9.87
N ILE A 24 -6.50 -4.09 -9.73
CA ILE A 24 -5.30 -3.35 -10.14
C ILE A 24 -5.07 -3.45 -11.65
N ASN A 25 -5.29 -4.62 -12.25
CA ASN A 25 -4.97 -4.92 -13.65
C ASN A 25 -3.54 -4.44 -14.01
N GLN A 26 -3.35 -3.69 -15.11
CA GLN A 26 -2.04 -3.18 -15.54
C GLN A 26 -1.63 -1.82 -14.91
N LYS A 27 -2.23 -1.41 -13.78
CA LYS A 27 -1.86 -0.13 -13.14
C LYS A 27 -0.52 -0.24 -12.41
N PRO A 28 0.33 0.81 -12.44
CA PRO A 28 1.57 0.82 -11.67
C PRO A 28 1.33 0.63 -10.16
N ARG A 29 2.11 -0.26 -9.53
CA ARG A 29 1.96 -0.74 -8.15
C ARG A 29 3.21 -0.52 -7.30
N LEU A 30 3.02 -0.20 -6.02
CA LEU A 30 4.08 -0.06 -5.02
C LEU A 30 3.68 -0.86 -3.79
N LEU A 31 4.39 -1.94 -3.50
CA LEU A 31 4.14 -2.76 -2.32
C LEU A 31 4.66 -2.04 -1.07
N ILE A 32 3.88 -2.06 0.03
CA ILE A 32 4.32 -1.47 1.29
C ILE A 32 4.15 -2.48 2.41
N LEU A 33 5.28 -2.82 3.00
CA LEU A 33 5.37 -3.66 4.19
C LEU A 33 5.31 -2.72 5.41
N ASN A 34 4.09 -2.40 5.83
CA ASN A 34 3.81 -1.60 7.02
C ASN A 34 3.97 -2.42 8.32
N LYS A 35 4.12 -1.71 9.45
CA LYS A 35 4.44 -2.28 10.78
C LYS A 35 5.79 -2.98 10.82
N ALA A 36 6.78 -2.48 10.06
CA ALA A 36 8.13 -3.08 9.99
C ALA A 36 8.87 -3.12 11.33
N ASP A 37 8.45 -2.29 12.29
CA ASP A 37 8.92 -2.29 13.69
C ASP A 37 8.48 -3.52 14.49
N MET A 38 7.39 -4.18 14.07
CA MET A 38 6.88 -5.40 14.71
C MET A 38 7.36 -6.68 14.04
N ALA A 39 8.08 -6.57 12.92
CA ALA A 39 8.57 -7.69 12.14
C ALA A 39 10.08 -7.86 12.33
N ASP A 40 10.57 -9.09 12.16
CA ASP A 40 12.00 -9.33 12.11
C ASP A 40 12.63 -8.57 10.92
N GLU A 41 13.71 -7.83 11.20
CA GLU A 41 14.34 -6.98 10.20
C GLU A 41 14.98 -7.79 9.06
N SER A 42 15.59 -8.93 9.39
CA SER A 42 16.26 -9.79 8.42
C SER A 42 15.25 -10.43 7.46
N GLU A 43 14.13 -10.90 7.98
CA GLU A 43 13.02 -11.43 7.19
C GLU A 43 12.36 -10.34 6.35
N THR A 44 12.16 -9.15 6.92
CA THR A 44 11.59 -8.01 6.18
C THR A 44 12.45 -7.65 4.96
N ARG A 45 13.78 -7.65 5.10
CA ARG A 45 14.71 -7.41 3.99
C ARG A 45 14.61 -8.49 2.92
N LYS A 46 14.55 -9.78 3.31
CA LYS A 46 14.35 -10.89 2.37
C LYS A 46 13.08 -10.73 1.55
N TRP A 47 11.99 -10.29 2.17
CA TRP A 47 10.72 -10.03 1.47
C TRP A 47 10.79 -8.87 0.49
N VAL A 48 11.41 -7.75 0.88
CA VAL A 48 11.61 -6.61 -0.02
C VAL A 48 12.43 -7.04 -1.24
N GLN A 49 13.50 -7.81 -1.03
CA GLN A 49 14.33 -8.33 -2.11
C GLN A 49 13.55 -9.30 -3.01
N TYR A 50 12.81 -10.24 -2.41
CA TYR A 50 11.98 -11.18 -3.16
C TYR A 50 11.02 -10.48 -4.11
N PHE A 51 10.32 -9.44 -3.66
CA PHE A 51 9.42 -8.69 -4.55
C PHE A 51 10.17 -7.92 -5.65
N ALA A 52 11.35 -7.37 -5.33
CA ALA A 52 12.20 -6.72 -6.32
C ALA A 52 12.66 -7.69 -7.42
N ASP A 53 13.06 -8.91 -7.05
CA ASP A 53 13.46 -9.96 -7.98
C ASP A 53 12.31 -10.42 -8.90
N GLN A 54 11.06 -10.26 -8.43
CA GLN A 54 9.85 -10.50 -9.24
C GLN A 54 9.42 -9.28 -10.06
N GLY A 55 10.22 -8.20 -10.11
CA GLY A 55 9.93 -6.99 -10.86
C GLY A 55 8.91 -6.05 -10.20
N ALA A 56 8.63 -6.23 -8.91
CA ALA A 56 7.75 -5.35 -8.14
C ALA A 56 8.56 -4.42 -7.22
N THR A 57 8.21 -3.15 -7.19
CA THR A 57 8.80 -2.20 -6.22
C THR A 57 8.16 -2.39 -4.85
N ALA A 58 8.97 -2.64 -3.82
CA ALA A 58 8.51 -2.82 -2.45
C ALA A 58 9.28 -1.93 -1.46
N VAL A 59 8.60 -1.40 -0.45
CA VAL A 59 9.22 -0.61 0.63
C VAL A 59 8.67 -1.03 2.01
N ALA A 60 9.56 -1.17 2.98
CA ALA A 60 9.18 -1.40 4.38
C ALA A 60 9.10 -0.08 5.15
N ILE A 61 8.04 0.10 5.95
CA ILE A 61 7.78 1.33 6.73
C ILE A 61 7.17 1.02 8.09
N ASN A 62 7.26 2.00 9.00
CA ASN A 62 6.39 2.11 10.16
C ASN A 62 5.54 3.37 9.98
N SER A 63 4.28 3.21 9.57
CA SER A 63 3.37 4.35 9.42
C SER A 63 2.96 4.95 10.77
N LEU A 64 2.94 4.18 11.87
CA LEU A 64 2.60 4.71 13.19
C LEU A 64 3.60 5.76 13.64
N GLU A 65 4.90 5.52 13.48
CA GLU A 65 5.98 6.46 13.82
C GLU A 65 6.39 7.37 12.66
N GLY A 66 5.88 7.11 11.45
CA GLY A 66 6.24 7.85 10.23
C GLY A 66 7.63 7.51 9.66
N LYS A 67 8.27 6.44 10.12
CA LYS A 67 9.56 5.98 9.60
C LYS A 67 9.39 5.38 8.19
N GLY A 68 10.17 5.87 7.24
CA GLY A 68 10.21 5.33 5.87
C GLY A 68 9.17 5.92 4.91
N LEU A 69 8.36 6.89 5.33
CA LEU A 69 7.36 7.55 4.46
C LEU A 69 7.98 8.23 3.23
N GLN A 70 9.19 8.78 3.36
CA GLN A 70 9.93 9.38 2.24
C GLN A 70 10.27 8.35 1.15
N LYS A 71 10.49 7.08 1.52
CA LYS A 71 10.74 5.99 0.56
C LYS A 71 9.49 5.71 -0.27
N VAL A 72 8.31 5.81 0.34
CA VAL A 72 7.02 5.64 -0.35
C VAL A 72 6.85 6.72 -1.41
N THR A 73 7.02 7.99 -1.05
CA THR A 73 6.84 9.11 -1.99
C THR A 73 7.86 9.04 -3.13
N LYS A 74 9.13 8.75 -2.83
CA LYS A 74 10.19 8.61 -3.83
C LYS A 74 9.89 7.46 -4.81
N ALA A 75 9.59 6.27 -4.29
CA ALA A 75 9.25 5.12 -5.14
C ALA A 75 8.01 5.39 -6.00
N ALA A 76 7.01 6.09 -5.47
CA ALA A 76 5.82 6.50 -6.23
C ALA A 76 6.16 7.38 -7.44
N GLN A 77 7.06 8.34 -7.25
CA GLN A 77 7.52 9.24 -8.31
C GLN A 77 8.33 8.48 -9.36
N GLU A 78 9.24 7.60 -8.94
CA GLU A 78 10.06 6.76 -9.83
C GLU A 78 9.21 5.85 -10.71
N ILE A 79 8.24 5.13 -10.11
CA ILE A 79 7.31 4.25 -10.83
C ILE A 79 6.50 5.00 -11.90
N LEU A 80 6.20 6.28 -11.66
CA LEU A 80 5.38 7.09 -12.56
C LEU A 80 6.21 7.95 -13.52
N ALA A 81 7.54 7.98 -13.39
CA ALA A 81 8.42 8.88 -14.14
C ALA A 81 8.24 8.74 -15.66
N GLU A 82 8.24 7.51 -16.17
CA GLU A 82 8.04 7.24 -17.60
C GLU A 82 6.67 7.72 -18.10
N LYS A 83 5.63 7.51 -17.29
CA LYS A 83 4.27 7.98 -17.60
C LYS A 83 4.19 9.50 -17.63
N TRP A 84 4.88 10.18 -16.70
CA TRP A 84 4.96 11.62 -16.65
C TRP A 84 5.68 12.19 -17.87
N GLU A 85 6.80 11.58 -18.27
CA GLU A 85 7.56 12.00 -19.44
C GLU A 85 6.72 11.90 -20.71
N ARG A 86 5.99 10.78 -20.90
CA ARG A 86 5.05 10.60 -22.01
C ARG A 86 3.89 11.60 -22.01
N MET A 87 3.42 12.03 -20.85
CA MET A 87 2.36 13.05 -20.77
C MET A 87 2.92 14.45 -21.09
N LYS A 88 4.14 14.75 -20.62
CA LYS A 88 4.83 16.00 -20.86
C LYS A 88 5.16 16.20 -22.34
N SER A 89 5.63 15.15 -23.02
CA SER A 89 5.89 15.20 -24.47
C SER A 89 4.63 15.46 -25.31
N ARG A 90 3.46 15.15 -24.77
CA ARG A 90 2.15 15.45 -25.38
C ARG A 90 1.58 16.83 -24.98
N GLY A 91 2.36 17.68 -24.32
CA GLY A 91 1.95 19.02 -23.91
C GLY A 91 0.95 19.06 -22.74
N MET A 92 0.76 17.96 -22.00
CA MET A 92 -0.12 17.97 -20.84
C MET A 92 0.51 18.74 -19.67
N LYS A 93 -0.30 19.58 -19.01
CA LYS A 93 0.12 20.27 -17.78
C LYS A 93 0.36 19.28 -16.63
N PRO A 94 1.32 19.55 -15.73
CA PRO A 94 1.50 18.77 -14.50
C PRO A 94 0.22 18.72 -13.67
N ARG A 95 -0.10 17.57 -13.10
CA ARG A 95 -1.24 17.36 -12.19
C ARG A 95 -0.82 16.50 -11.01
N ALA A 96 -1.60 16.50 -9.94
CA ALA A 96 -1.33 15.63 -8.81
C ALA A 96 -1.45 14.15 -9.22
N ILE A 97 -0.55 13.32 -8.70
CA ILE A 97 -0.62 11.86 -8.76
C ILE A 97 -1.85 11.42 -7.97
N ARG A 98 -2.76 10.72 -8.64
CA ARG A 98 -3.87 10.04 -7.97
C ARG A 98 -3.50 8.60 -7.64
N ALA A 99 -3.51 8.28 -6.36
CA ALA A 99 -3.15 6.97 -5.83
C ALA A 99 -4.28 6.42 -4.94
N MET A 100 -4.34 5.10 -4.81
CA MET A 100 -5.36 4.40 -4.02
C MET A 100 -4.63 3.44 -3.09
N ILE A 101 -4.92 3.49 -1.80
CA ILE A 101 -4.34 2.53 -0.85
C ILE A 101 -5.32 1.38 -0.72
N VAL A 102 -4.90 0.18 -1.14
CA VAL A 102 -5.69 -1.05 -1.00
C VAL A 102 -5.01 -1.94 0.06
N GLY A 103 -5.72 -2.95 0.53
CA GLY A 103 -5.19 -3.93 1.47
C GLY A 103 -6.28 -4.42 2.41
N ILE A 104 -5.99 -5.52 3.10
CA ILE A 104 -6.90 -6.10 4.07
C ILE A 104 -7.19 -5.13 5.24
N PRO A 105 -8.25 -5.35 6.04
CA PRO A 105 -8.50 -4.58 7.26
C PRO A 105 -7.29 -4.55 8.21
N ASN A 106 -7.19 -3.51 9.04
CA ASN A 106 -6.22 -3.39 10.14
C ASN A 106 -4.71 -3.36 9.79
N VAL A 107 -4.32 -3.39 8.51
CA VAL A 107 -2.90 -3.23 8.09
C VAL A 107 -2.35 -1.79 8.20
N GLY A 108 -3.15 -0.83 8.69
CA GLY A 108 -2.71 0.56 8.87
C GLY A 108 -2.87 1.48 7.66
N LYS A 109 -3.81 1.20 6.75
CA LYS A 109 -4.11 2.05 5.57
C LYS A 109 -4.42 3.50 5.98
N SER A 110 -5.41 3.70 6.85
CA SER A 110 -5.81 5.03 7.33
C SER A 110 -4.69 5.72 8.10
N THR A 111 -3.90 4.98 8.87
CA THR A 111 -2.71 5.51 9.57
C THR A 111 -1.68 6.05 8.58
N LEU A 112 -1.37 5.29 7.53
CA LEU A 112 -0.48 5.73 6.47
C LEU A 112 -1.00 6.98 5.75
N ILE A 113 -2.29 7.02 5.42
CA ILE A 113 -2.92 8.20 4.79
C ILE A 113 -2.77 9.43 5.68
N ASN A 114 -3.15 9.33 6.96
CA ASN A 114 -3.08 10.45 7.90
C ASN A 114 -1.66 10.99 8.06
N ARG A 115 -0.69 10.07 8.09
CA ARG A 115 0.73 10.40 8.27
C ARG A 115 1.32 11.07 7.04
N LEU A 116 0.99 10.58 5.84
CA LEU A 116 1.35 11.25 4.59
C LEU A 116 0.68 12.64 4.48
N ALA A 117 -0.60 12.74 4.86
CA ALA A 117 -1.35 14.00 4.84
C ALA A 117 -0.95 14.98 5.96
N LYS A 118 -0.16 14.54 6.95
CA LYS A 118 0.16 15.27 8.18
C LYS A 118 -1.09 15.80 8.92
N LYS A 119 -2.22 15.09 8.78
CA LYS A 119 -3.54 15.46 9.33
C LYS A 119 -4.35 14.19 9.63
N ASN A 120 -5.17 14.22 10.67
CA ASN A 120 -6.05 13.10 11.03
C ASN A 120 -7.39 13.18 10.26
N ILE A 121 -7.38 12.83 8.97
CA ILE A 121 -8.54 12.97 8.06
C ILE A 121 -9.24 11.62 7.84
N ALA A 122 -8.47 10.55 7.62
CA ALA A 122 -8.98 9.19 7.53
C ALA A 122 -9.30 8.65 8.93
N LYS A 123 -10.47 8.04 9.09
CA LYS A 123 -10.86 7.44 10.37
C LYS A 123 -9.95 6.24 10.66
N THR A 124 -9.36 6.22 11.85
CA THR A 124 -8.51 5.13 12.35
C THR A 124 -9.22 4.43 13.53
N GLY A 125 -9.07 3.11 13.63
CA GLY A 125 -9.69 2.30 14.69
C GLY A 125 -9.56 0.80 14.37
N ASN A 126 -9.63 -0.06 15.39
CA ASN A 126 -9.46 -1.52 15.26
C ASN A 126 -10.74 -2.24 14.79
N THR A 127 -11.83 -1.53 14.51
CA THR A 127 -13.08 -2.13 14.07
C THR A 127 -13.12 -2.22 12.54
N PRO A 128 -13.37 -3.42 11.96
CA PRO A 128 -13.64 -3.54 10.53
C PRO A 128 -14.83 -2.64 10.11
N GLY A 129 -14.75 -2.00 8.93
CA GLY A 129 -15.83 -1.17 8.40
C GLY A 129 -15.86 0.31 8.86
N VAL A 130 -14.80 0.80 9.50
CA VAL A 130 -14.70 2.21 9.94
C VAL A 130 -14.64 3.20 8.76
N THR A 131 -14.02 2.82 7.64
CA THR A 131 -14.02 3.61 6.40
C THR A 131 -15.37 3.42 5.69
N LYS A 132 -16.28 4.39 5.82
CA LYS A 132 -17.66 4.33 5.28
C LYS A 132 -17.85 5.05 3.94
N SER A 133 -16.95 5.98 3.58
CA SER A 133 -17.02 6.75 2.33
C SER A 133 -15.64 6.91 1.71
N GLN A 134 -15.57 6.81 0.38
CA GLN A 134 -14.35 7.06 -0.39
C GLN A 134 -14.11 8.57 -0.47
N GLN A 135 -12.94 9.04 -0.07
CA GLN A 135 -12.57 10.46 -0.12
C GLN A 135 -11.15 10.62 -0.68
N TRP A 136 -10.95 11.68 -1.48
CA TRP A 136 -9.62 12.08 -1.95
C TRP A 136 -8.98 12.99 -0.92
N ILE A 137 -7.83 12.57 -0.41
CA ILE A 137 -7.04 13.28 0.60
C ILE A 137 -5.77 13.81 -0.06
N LYS A 138 -5.60 15.14 -0.04
CA LYS A 138 -4.42 15.81 -0.60
C LYS A 138 -3.21 15.63 0.31
N VAL A 139 -2.10 15.19 -0.28
CA VAL A 139 -0.79 15.05 0.34
C VAL A 139 0.17 16.01 -0.37
N GLY A 140 0.46 17.14 0.28
CA GLY A 140 1.19 18.23 -0.34
C GLY A 140 0.45 18.77 -1.57
N LYS A 141 1.20 19.12 -2.62
CA LYS A 141 0.65 19.58 -3.92
C LYS A 141 0.65 18.48 -4.99
N GLU A 142 1.40 17.41 -4.76
CA GLU A 142 1.78 16.46 -5.81
C GLU A 142 0.99 15.16 -5.76
N ILE A 143 0.30 14.84 -4.66
CA ILE A 143 -0.36 13.55 -4.47
C ILE A 143 -1.78 13.74 -3.92
N GLU A 144 -2.74 13.00 -4.48
CA GLU A 144 -4.08 12.79 -3.96
C GLU A 144 -4.25 11.29 -3.66
N LEU A 145 -4.54 10.95 -2.41
CA LEU A 145 -4.75 9.57 -1.95
C LEU A 145 -6.23 9.30 -1.75
N LEU A 146 -6.73 8.23 -2.37
CA LEU A 146 -8.07 7.73 -2.14
C LEU A 146 -8.05 6.79 -0.92
N ASP A 147 -8.80 7.16 0.11
CA ASP A 147 -9.09 6.28 1.24
C ASP A 147 -10.10 5.21 0.80
N THR A 148 -9.73 3.94 0.95
CA THR A 148 -10.60 2.82 0.60
C THR A 148 -10.84 1.90 1.79
N PRO A 149 -12.05 1.33 1.92
CA PRO A 149 -12.30 0.30 2.92
C PRO A 149 -11.37 -0.89 2.70
N GLY A 150 -11.04 -1.59 3.79
CA GLY A 150 -10.25 -2.82 3.69
C GLY A 150 -10.96 -3.85 2.82
N ILE A 151 -10.29 -4.31 1.76
CA ILE A 151 -10.81 -5.37 0.90
C ILE A 151 -10.35 -6.69 1.48
N LEU A 152 -11.30 -7.48 1.99
CA LEU A 152 -11.06 -8.84 2.47
C LEU A 152 -11.02 -9.82 1.29
N TRP A 153 -10.30 -10.92 1.50
CA TRP A 153 -10.28 -12.06 0.60
C TRP A 153 -11.62 -12.82 0.70
N PRO A 154 -12.05 -13.56 -0.33
CA PRO A 154 -12.99 -14.67 -0.15
C PRO A 154 -12.39 -15.68 0.85
N LYS A 155 -13.24 -16.51 1.48
CA LYS A 155 -12.87 -17.45 2.57
C LYS A 155 -11.49 -18.09 2.34
N PHE A 156 -10.60 -17.97 3.33
CA PHE A 156 -9.29 -18.63 3.29
C PHE A 156 -9.50 -20.15 3.20
N GLU A 157 -8.97 -20.78 2.15
CA GLU A 157 -8.88 -22.23 2.08
C GLU A 157 -7.85 -22.79 3.08
N ASP A 158 -6.91 -21.93 3.51
CA ASP A 158 -5.82 -22.26 4.43
C ASP A 158 -6.08 -21.69 5.83
N GLN A 159 -6.30 -22.60 6.79
CA GLN A 159 -6.56 -22.27 8.19
C GLN A 159 -5.37 -21.58 8.87
N GLU A 160 -4.13 -21.86 8.44
CA GLU A 160 -2.92 -21.24 8.98
C GLU A 160 -2.86 -19.74 8.61
N VAL A 161 -3.30 -19.40 7.39
CA VAL A 161 -3.41 -18.00 6.95
C VAL A 161 -4.49 -17.28 7.75
N GLY A 162 -5.64 -17.92 7.98
CA GLY A 162 -6.72 -17.36 8.80
C GLY A 162 -6.27 -17.06 10.23
N LEU A 163 -5.56 -17.99 10.88
CA LEU A 163 -5.03 -17.79 12.23
C LEU A 163 -4.01 -16.66 12.32
N LYS A 164 -3.08 -16.57 11.36
CA LYS A 164 -2.07 -15.49 11.31
C LYS A 164 -2.70 -14.10 11.15
N LEU A 165 -3.80 -13.99 10.41
CA LEU A 165 -4.54 -12.75 10.22
C LEU A 165 -5.41 -12.36 11.42
N ALA A 166 -5.78 -13.31 12.28
CA ALA A 166 -6.50 -13.04 13.51
C ALA A 166 -5.61 -12.41 14.60
N ILE A 167 -4.29 -12.60 14.50
CA ILE A 167 -3.30 -12.16 15.51
C ILE A 167 -2.76 -10.74 15.22
N THR A 168 -3.15 -10.11 14.10
CA THR A 168 -2.67 -8.77 13.64
C THR A 168 -3.49 -7.56 14.03
#